data_AF-A0A4V3M4S8-F1
#
_entry.id   AF-A0A4V3M4S8-F1
#
_cell.length_a   1.000
_cell.length_b   1.000
_cell.length_c   1.000
_cell.angle_alpha   90.00
_cell.angle_beta   90.00
_cell.angle_gamma   90.00
#
_symmetry.space_group_name_H-M   'P 1'
#
loop_
_entity.id
_entity.type
_entity.pdbx_description
1 polymer ?
#
loop_
_entity_poly.entity_id
_entity_poly.type
_entity_poly.pdbx_seq_one_letter_code
_entity_poly.pdbx_strand_id
1 'polypeptide(L)'
;MDVPSDGDELRDTLARYNPVLHPTVMIRTEVVRHAGGYRRAFTYAEDYDLWLRLSETGKLANMDARLVKLRSHPGQISRVKEDQQKAA
;
A
#
# COMPACT_ATOMS: atom_id res chain seq x y z
N MET A 1 2.85 5.77 12.03
CA MET A 1 2.17 4.49 12.18
C MET A 1 3.24 3.45 12.38
N ASP A 2 2.99 2.54 13.30
CA ASP A 2 3.82 1.36 13.48
C ASP A 2 3.18 0.24 12.66
N VAL A 3 3.97 -0.43 11.83
CA VAL A 3 3.52 -1.44 10.88
C VAL A 3 4.48 -2.63 10.93
N PRO A 4 4.01 -3.86 10.65
CA PRO A 4 4.88 -5.03 10.64
C PRO A 4 6.04 -4.86 9.66
N SER A 5 7.25 -5.18 10.10
CA SER A 5 8.45 -5.25 9.27
C SER A 5 8.76 -6.66 8.78
N ASP A 6 8.28 -7.68 9.52
CA ASP A 6 8.40 -9.08 9.13
C ASP A 6 7.51 -9.40 7.93
N GLY A 7 8.02 -10.21 7.00
CA GLY A 7 7.34 -10.50 5.74
C GLY A 7 6.10 -11.38 5.89
N ASP A 8 6.11 -12.33 6.82
CA ASP A 8 4.97 -13.23 7.03
C ASP A 8 3.86 -12.50 7.79
N GLU A 9 4.21 -11.74 8.83
CA GLU A 9 3.27 -10.88 9.55
C GLU A 9 2.66 -9.80 8.63
N LEU A 10 3.48 -9.22 7.75
CA LEU A 10 3.02 -8.25 6.75
C LEU A 10 1.99 -8.85 5.79
N ARG A 11 2.19 -10.10 5.35
CA ARG A 11 1.26 -10.80 4.46
C ARG A 11 -0.08 -11.08 5.15
N ASP A 12 -0.05 -11.55 6.39
CA ASP A 12 -1.27 -11.78 7.18
C ASP A 12 -2.02 -10.47 7.46
N THR A 13 -1.27 -9.39 7.69
CA THR A 13 -1.83 -8.05 7.92
C THR A 13 -2.45 -7.47 6.65
N LEU A 14 -1.80 -7.67 5.49
CA LEU A 14 -2.31 -7.29 4.18
C LEU A 14 -3.67 -7.90 3.88
N ALA A 15 -4.04 -9.05 4.44
CA ALA A 15 -5.37 -9.62 4.27
C ALA A 15 -6.48 -8.85 5.02
N ARG A 16 -6.12 -7.98 5.97
CA ARG A 16 -7.06 -7.26 6.86
C ARG A 16 -7.15 -5.77 6.59
N TYR A 17 -6.02 -5.13 6.30
CA TYR A 17 -5.92 -3.72 5.92
C TYR A 17 -4.64 -3.49 5.12
N ASN A 18 -4.41 -2.26 4.65
CA ASN A 18 -3.18 -1.90 3.94
C ASN A 18 -2.10 -1.36 4.91
N PRO A 19 -1.12 -2.18 5.35
CA PRO A 19 0.01 -1.75 6.18
C PRO A 19 1.16 -1.10 5.38
N VAL A 20 1.05 -1.01 4.05
CA VAL A 20 2.12 -0.47 3.20
C VAL A 20 1.90 1.03 2.99
N LEU A 21 2.86 1.83 3.41
CA LEU A 21 2.84 3.28 3.20
C LEU A 21 3.31 3.59 1.78
N HIS A 22 2.37 3.83 0.86
CA HIS A 22 2.64 4.08 -0.56
C HIS A 22 3.85 5.00 -0.87
N PRO A 23 4.03 6.18 -0.24
CA PRO A 23 5.15 7.08 -0.56
C PRO A 23 6.52 6.54 -0.14
N THR A 24 6.60 5.40 0.56
CA THR A 24 7.86 4.79 1.01
C THR A 24 8.26 3.57 0.18
N VAL A 25 7.48 3.20 -0.83
CA VAL A 25 7.69 1.93 -1.56
C VAL A 25 8.78 2.07 -2.61
N MET A 26 9.72 1.13 -2.59
CA MET A 26 10.59 0.80 -3.71
C MET A 26 10.27 -0.60 -4.21
N ILE A 27 10.21 -0.76 -5.52
CA ILE A 27 9.81 -2.02 -6.14
C ILE A 27 10.59 -2.30 -7.42
N ARG A 28 10.88 -3.58 -7.68
CA ARG A 28 11.52 -4.02 -8.93
C ARG A 28 10.57 -3.81 -10.11
N THR A 29 11.05 -3.15 -11.14
CA THR A 29 10.26 -2.84 -12.36
C THR A 29 9.66 -4.09 -13.01
N GLU A 30 10.43 -5.17 -13.09
CA GLU A 30 9.98 -6.43 -13.71
C GLU A 30 8.79 -7.06 -12.98
N VAL A 31 8.78 -6.97 -11.65
CA VAL A 31 7.72 -7.53 -10.79
C VAL A 31 6.41 -6.80 -11.01
N VAL A 32 6.43 -5.45 -11.05
CA VAL A 32 5.22 -4.64 -11.33
C VAL A 32 4.69 -4.92 -12.73
N ARG A 33 5.58 -5.01 -13.72
CA ARG A 33 5.20 -5.28 -15.12
C ARG A 33 4.56 -6.65 -15.27
N HIS A 34 5.13 -7.67 -14.63
CA HIS A 34 4.57 -9.02 -14.66
C HIS A 34 3.20 -9.09 -13.98
N ALA A 35 3.00 -8.33 -12.91
CA ALA A 35 1.71 -8.23 -12.22
C ALA A 35 0.66 -7.38 -12.97
N GLY A 36 1.02 -6.72 -14.08
CA GLY A 36 0.10 -5.89 -14.86
C GLY A 36 -0.16 -4.49 -14.29
N GLY A 37 0.63 -4.02 -13.33
CA GLY A 37 0.55 -2.66 -12.77
C GLY A 37 -0.75 -2.37 -12.00
N TYR A 38 -1.15 -1.09 -11.99
CA TYR A 38 -2.37 -0.61 -11.32
C TYR A 38 -3.63 -0.91 -12.14
N ARG A 39 -4.70 -1.34 -11.47
CA ARG A 39 -5.99 -1.67 -12.09
C ARG A 39 -7.03 -0.59 -11.83
N ARG A 40 -7.64 -0.08 -12.90
CA ARG A 40 -8.71 0.93 -12.84
C ARG A 40 -9.98 0.49 -12.10
N ALA A 41 -10.16 -0.81 -11.86
CA ALA A 41 -11.28 -1.32 -11.09
C ALA A 41 -11.22 -0.89 -9.60
N PHE A 42 -10.05 -0.47 -9.11
CA PHE A 42 -9.81 -0.13 -7.70
C PHE A 42 -9.41 1.34 -7.51
N THR A 43 -10.11 2.30 -8.12
CA THR A 43 -9.80 3.76 -8.19
C THR A 43 -9.35 4.48 -6.88
N TYR A 44 -9.55 3.89 -5.71
CA TYR A 44 -9.10 4.44 -4.41
C TYR A 44 -8.23 3.48 -3.60
N ALA A 45 -7.88 2.34 -4.18
CA ALA A 45 -7.17 1.23 -3.56
C ALA A 45 -6.29 0.49 -4.58
N GLU A 46 -5.85 1.16 -5.66
CA GLU A 46 -5.06 0.53 -6.72
C GLU A 46 -3.74 -0.02 -6.18
N ASP A 47 -3.16 0.68 -5.20
CA ASP A 47 -1.94 0.28 -4.54
C ASP A 47 -2.17 -0.97 -3.68
N TYR A 48 -3.25 -1.01 -2.92
CA TYR A 48 -3.59 -2.16 -2.09
C TYR A 48 -3.87 -3.42 -2.93
N ASP A 49 -4.63 -3.30 -4.02
CA ASP A 49 -4.79 -4.40 -5.01
C ASP A 49 -3.44 -4.88 -5.55
N LEU A 50 -2.52 -3.95 -5.85
CA LEU A 50 -1.18 -4.33 -6.30
C LEU A 50 -0.41 -5.07 -5.21
N TRP A 51 -0.41 -4.60 -3.96
CA TRP A 51 0.30 -5.26 -2.87
C TRP A 51 -0.22 -6.68 -2.62
N LEU A 52 -1.53 -6.88 -2.66
CA LEU A 52 -2.15 -8.20 -2.52
C LEU A 52 -1.63 -9.16 -3.58
N ARG A 53 -1.67 -8.78 -4.86
CA ARG A 53 -1.19 -9.62 -5.97
C ARG A 53 0.30 -9.90 -5.92
N LEU A 54 1.09 -8.91 -5.47
CA LEU A 54 2.53 -9.09 -5.32
C LEU A 54 2.89 -9.99 -4.14
N SER A 55 2.07 -10.00 -3.08
CA SER A 55 2.23 -10.89 -1.92
C SER A 55 1.98 -12.37 -2.24
N GLU A 56 1.28 -12.66 -3.35
CA GLU A 56 1.02 -14.04 -3.80
C GLU A 56 2.23 -14.67 -4.48
N THR A 57 3.12 -13.86 -5.07
CA THR A 57 4.20 -14.33 -5.95
C THR A 57 5.59 -13.90 -5.49
N GLY A 58 5.68 -12.97 -4.54
CA GLY A 58 6.94 -12.41 -4.06
C GLY A 58 6.93 -12.08 -2.57
N LYS A 59 8.07 -11.60 -2.08
CA LYS A 59 8.25 -11.15 -0.71
C LYS A 59 8.04 -9.64 -0.61
N LEU A 60 7.30 -9.23 0.42
CA LEU A 60 7.12 -7.84 0.82
C LEU A 60 7.77 -7.67 2.20
N ALA A 61 8.31 -6.49 2.47
CA ALA A 61 8.83 -6.13 3.78
C ALA A 61 8.74 -4.61 3.98
N ASN A 62 8.42 -4.18 5.19
CA ASN A 62 8.59 -2.78 5.59
C ASN A 62 9.94 -2.61 6.29
N MET A 63 10.58 -1.47 6.09
CA MET A 63 11.76 -1.09 6.87
C MET A 63 11.32 -0.55 8.24
N ASP A 64 11.97 -1.01 9.31
CA ASP A 64 11.83 -0.42 10.65
C ASP A 64 12.62 0.90 10.75
N ALA A 65 12.27 1.84 9.88
CA ALA A 65 12.89 3.15 9.77
C ALA A 65 11.90 4.20 9.25
N ARG A 66 11.89 5.36 9.91
CA ARG A 66 11.06 6.51 9.50
C ARG A 66 11.80 7.32 8.42
N LEU A 67 11.54 7.00 7.15
CA LEU A 67 12.28 7.56 6.01
C LEU A 67 11.57 8.73 5.29
N VAL A 68 10.32 9.02 5.63
CA VAL A 68 9.51 10.05 4.96
C VAL A 68 8.82 10.96 5.98
N LYS A 69 8.77 12.26 5.66
CA LYS A 69 7.89 13.25 6.31
C LYS A 69 6.76 13.59 5.35
N LEU A 70 5.54 13.21 5.70
CA LEU A 70 4.35 13.52 4.90
C LEU A 70 3.79 14.88 5.29
N ARG A 71 3.61 15.79 4.32
CA ARG A 71 2.92 17.06 4.55
C ARG A 71 1.44 16.79 4.80
N SER A 72 0.87 17.38 5.85
CA SER A 72 -0.58 17.34 6.09
C SER A 72 -1.22 18.70 5.81
N HIS A 73 -2.33 18.73 5.07
CA HIS A 73 -3.09 19.95 4.79
C HIS A 73 -4.58 19.65 4.48
N PRO A 74 -5.49 20.64 4.54
CA PRO A 74 -6.93 20.39 4.36
C PRO A 74 -7.31 19.82 2.99
N GLY A 75 -6.64 20.26 1.92
CA GLY A 75 -6.91 19.79 0.55
C GLY A 75 -6.34 18.41 0.19
N GLN A 76 -5.86 17.61 1.14
CA GLN A 76 -5.39 16.26 0.83
C GLN A 76 -6.57 15.37 0.44
N ILE A 77 -6.43 14.59 -0.64
CA ILE A 77 -7.49 13.71 -1.14
C ILE A 77 -7.98 12.74 -0.06
N SER A 78 -7.08 12.16 0.74
CA SER A 78 -7.44 11.27 1.85
C SER A 78 -8.31 11.93 2.91
N ARG A 79 -8.19 13.25 3.12
CA ARG A 79 -9.06 14.03 4.03
C ARG A 79 -10.36 14.42 3.34
N VAL A 80 -10.30 14.87 2.10
CA VAL A 80 -11.47 15.32 1.32
C VAL A 80 -12.41 14.15 0.98
N LYS A 81 -11.87 12.94 0.86
CA LYS A 81 -12.60 11.73 0.44
C LYS A 81 -12.83 10.72 1.57
N GLU A 82 -12.57 11.10 2.82
CA GLU A 82 -12.62 10.19 3.97
C GLU A 82 -13.96 9.43 4.07
N ASP A 83 -15.09 10.15 3.94
CA ASP A 83 -16.42 9.55 4.02
C ASP A 83 -16.68 8.53 2.90
N GLN A 84 -16.17 8.80 1.69
CA GLN A 84 -16.30 7.88 0.55
C GLN A 84 -15.45 6.63 0.74
N GLN A 85 -14.28 6.75 1.38
CA GLN A 85 -13.39 5.63 1.67
C GLN A 85 -13.92 4.75 2.81
N LYS A 86 -14.64 5.33 3.78
CA LYS A 86 -15.27 4.59 4.89
C LYS A 86 -16.54 3.84 4.47
N ALA A 87 -17.21 4.30 3.42
CA ALA A 87 -18.46 3.72 2.94
C ALA A 87 -18.29 2.59 1.90
N ALA A 88 -17.07 2.36 1.43
CA ALA A 88 -16.69 1.30 0.49
C ALA A 88 -16.18 0.06 1.26
#